data_AF-A0A480BUG5-F1
#
_entry.id   AF-A0A480BUG5-F1
#
_cell.length_a   1.000
_cell.length_b   1.000
_cell.length_c   1.000
_cell.angle_alpha   90.00
_cell.angle_beta   90.00
_cell.angle_gamma   90.00
#
_symmetry.space_group_name_H-M   'P 1'
#
loop_
_entity.id
_entity.type
_entity.pdbx_description
1 polymer ?
#
loop_
_entity_poly.entity_id
_entity_poly.type
_entity_poly.pdbx_seq_one_letter_code
_entity_poly.pdbx_strand_id
1 'polypeptide(L)' 'MRIDVVTLFPELVETVSRCGVVGRAIGAGIASLHLWQLRDFATDRHRTVDDAPFGGGPGMVMMCQ' A
#
# COMPACT_ATOMS: atom_id res chain seq x y z
N MET A 1 -16.63 -4.73 -9.06
CA MET A 1 -16.23 -3.82 -7.96
C MET A 1 -14.74 -3.55 -8.07
N ARG A 2 -14.27 -2.31 -7.88
CA ARG A 2 -12.83 -1.98 -7.91
C ARG A 2 -12.34 -1.62 -6.50
N ILE A 3 -11.18 -2.15 -6.12
CA ILE A 3 -10.51 -1.86 -4.85
C ILE A 3 -9.07 -1.42 -5.15
N ASP A 4 -8.68 -0.27 -4.61
CA ASP A 4 -7.33 0.26 -4.70
C ASP A 4 -6.70 0.26 -3.30
N VAL A 5 -5.49 -0.29 -3.19
CA VAL A 5 -4.75 -0.36 -1.92
C VAL A 5 -3.44 0.40 -2.07
N VAL A 6 -3.27 1.45 -1.28
CA VAL A 6 -2.00 2.17 -1.14
C VAL A 6 -1.22 1.55 0.02
N THR A 7 -0.02 1.09 -0.25
CA THR A 7 0.80 0.36 0.74
C THR A 7 2.28 0.46 0.44
N LEU A 8 3.11 0.21 1.45
CA LEU A 8 4.55 0.01 1.29
C LEU A 8 4.91 -1.44 0.92
N PHE A 9 3.96 -2.37 1.03
CA PHE A 9 4.17 -3.82 0.87
C PHE A 9 3.14 -4.46 -0.07
N PRO A 10 3.12 -4.09 -1.36
CA PRO A 10 2.15 -4.60 -2.32
C PRO A 10 2.23 -6.12 -2.47
N GLU A 11 3.41 -6.72 -2.41
CA GLU A 11 3.62 -8.17 -2.55
C GLU A 11 2.90 -8.97 -1.46
N LEU A 12 2.84 -8.41 -0.24
CA LEU A 12 2.08 -9.02 0.86
C LEU A 12 0.59 -9.01 0.57
N VAL A 13 0.06 -7.86 0.12
CA VAL A 13 -1.37 -7.72 -0.23
C VAL A 13 -1.71 -8.63 -1.40
N GLU A 14 -0.88 -8.67 -2.43
CA GLU A 14 -1.04 -9.54 -3.58
C GLU A 14 -1.09 -11.02 -3.16
N THR A 15 -0.17 -11.44 -2.30
CA THR A 15 -0.09 -12.82 -1.81
C THR A 15 -1.37 -13.23 -1.09
N VAL A 16 -1.85 -12.41 -0.15
CA VAL A 16 -3.09 -12.73 0.60
C VAL A 16 -4.34 -12.62 -0.28
N SER A 17 -4.34 -11.74 -1.29
CA SER A 17 -5.48 -11.54 -2.18
C SER A 17 -5.81 -12.76 -3.03
N ARG A 18 -4.87 -13.67 -3.22
CA ARG A 18 -5.03 -14.92 -3.99
C ARG A 18 -5.73 -16.03 -3.19
N CYS A 19 -5.99 -15.81 -1.90
CA CYS A 19 -6.54 -16.83 -1.01
C CYS A 19 -8.05 -16.68 -0.77
N GLY A 20 -8.71 -17.81 -0.48
CA GLY A 20 -10.08 -17.83 0.05
C GLY A 20 -11.14 -17.21 -0.86
N VAL A 21 -12.13 -16.54 -0.24
CA VAL A 21 -13.25 -15.89 -0.94
C VAL A 21 -12.80 -14.72 -1.81
N VAL A 22 -11.76 -13.98 -1.38
CA VAL A 22 -11.21 -12.83 -2.10
C VAL A 22 -10.57 -13.28 -3.41
N GLY A 23 -9.70 -14.30 -3.35
CA GLY A 23 -9.06 -14.83 -4.54
C GLY A 23 -10.04 -15.39 -5.56
N ARG A 24 -11.10 -16.08 -5.10
CA ARG A 24 -12.18 -16.54 -6.00
C ARG A 24 -12.94 -15.38 -6.64
N ALA A 25 -13.26 -14.33 -5.88
CA ALA A 25 -13.98 -13.17 -6.40
C ALA A 25 -13.14 -12.40 -7.45
N ILE A 26 -11.83 -12.26 -7.22
CA ILE A 26 -10.91 -11.64 -8.17
C ILE A 26 -10.77 -12.52 -9.42
N GLY A 27 -10.54 -13.83 -9.25
CA GLY A 27 -10.42 -14.77 -10.37
C GLY A 27 -11.68 -14.89 -11.22
N ALA A 28 -12.87 -14.68 -10.63
CA ALA A 28 -14.15 -14.64 -11.33
C ALA A 28 -14.48 -13.26 -11.92
N GLY A 29 -13.61 -12.25 -11.77
CA GLY A 29 -13.84 -10.89 -12.28
C GLY A 29 -14.93 -10.10 -11.54
N ILE A 30 -15.42 -10.59 -10.40
CA ILE A 30 -16.44 -9.91 -9.57
C ILE A 30 -15.83 -8.67 -8.89
N ALA A 31 -14.55 -8.77 -8.53
CA ALA A 31 -13.75 -7.68 -7.99
C ALA A 31 -12.40 -7.53 -8.73
N SER A 32 -11.89 -6.32 -8.83
CA SER A 32 -10.52 -6.03 -9.27
C SER A 32 -9.73 -5.39 -8.13
N LEU A 33 -8.46 -5.78 -8.00
CA LEU A 33 -7.53 -5.25 -7.01
C LEU A 33 -6.40 -4.51 -7.73
N HIS A 34 -6.18 -3.26 -7.35
CA HIS A 34 -5.09 -2.42 -7.82
C HIS A 34 -4.21 -2.04 -6.63
N LEU A 35 -2.90 -2.21 -6.79
CA LEU A 35 -1.93 -1.95 -5.74
C LEU A 35 -1.08 -0.75 -6.12
N TRP A 36 -0.91 0.16 -5.17
CA TRP A 36 -0.12 1.39 -5.32
C TRP A 36 1.02 1.35 -4.31
N GLN A 37 2.25 1.22 -4.82
CA GLN A 37 3.45 1.30 -4.00
C GLN A 37 3.74 2.75 -3.67
N LEU A 38 3.58 3.12 -2.40
CA LEU A 38 3.73 4.52 -1.98
C LEU A 38 5.15 5.06 -2.23
N ARG A 39 6.17 4.20 -2.15
CA ARG A 39 7.57 4.58 -2.42
C ARG A 39 7.83 5.05 -3.85
N ASP A 40 6.97 4.71 -4.80
CA ASP A 40 7.11 5.19 -6.19
C ASP A 40 6.74 6.67 -6.34
N PHE A 41 6.07 7.25 -5.34
CA PHE A 41 5.66 8.66 -5.30
C PHE A 41 6.58 9.52 -4.42
N ALA A 42 7.57 8.93 -3.77
CA ALA A 42 8.56 9.67 -2.99
C ALA A 42 9.47 10.52 -3.89
N THR A 43 9.86 11.69 -3.41
CA THR A 43 10.61 12.68 -4.21
C THR A 43 12.13 12.61 -4.01
N ASP A 44 12.59 11.89 -2.99
CA ASP A 44 14.00 11.76 -2.67
C ASP A 44 14.63 10.47 -3.24
N ARG A 45 15.96 10.44 -3.32
CA ARG A 45 16.74 9.31 -3.84
C ARG A 45 16.51 8.00 -3.07
N HIS A 46 16.23 8.08 -1.77
CA HIS A 46 16.07 6.90 -0.91
C HIS A 46 14.62 6.42 -0.83
N ARG A 47 13.69 7.10 -1.52
CA ARG A 47 12.25 6.81 -1.51
C ARG A 47 11.68 6.75 -0.10
N THR A 48 11.98 7.79 0.66
CA THR A 48 11.52 8.01 2.02
C THR A 48 10.04 8.40 1.98
N VAL A 49 9.26 7.86 2.93
CA VAL A 49 7.80 8.04 2.95
C VAL A 49 7.28 8.50 4.32
N ASP A 50 8.16 8.58 5.30
CA ASP A 50 7.88 8.92 6.68
C ASP A 50 8.92 9.92 7.21
N ASP A 51 8.49 10.78 8.12
CA ASP A 51 9.33 11.78 8.79
C ASP A 51 9.06 11.80 10.29
N ALA A 52 9.97 12.43 11.05
CA ALA A 52 9.81 12.62 12.47
C ALA A 52 8.56 13.47 12.77
N PRO A 53 7.77 13.14 13.81
CA PRO A 53 6.61 13.92 14.18
C PRO A 53 7.01 15.33 14.63
N PHE A 54 6.23 16.33 14.21
CA PHE A 54 6.32 17.66 14.79
C PHE A 54 6.01 17.60 16.30
N GLY A 55 6.82 18.30 17.11
CA GLY A 55 6.76 18.20 18.58
C GLY A 55 7.65 17.09 19.17
N GLY A 56 8.30 16.28 18.33
CA GLY A 56 9.19 15.20 18.76
C GLY A 56 8.46 13.98 19.33
N GLY A 57 9.22 13.08 19.96
CA GLY A 57 8.72 11.80 20.47
C GLY A 57 9.18 10.60 19.63
N PRO A 58 8.94 9.37 20.12
CA PRO A 58 9.33 8.16 19.41
C PRO A 58 8.41 7.88 18.20
N GLY A 59 8.99 7.27 17.16
CA GLY A 59 8.26 6.85 15.96
C GLY A 59 8.32 7.87 14.83
N MET A 60 7.59 7.56 13.75
CA MET A 60 7.58 8.32 12.49
C MET A 60 6.13 8.49 12.01
N VAL A 61 5.90 9.50 11.17
CA VAL A 61 4.60 9.82 10.57
C VAL A 61 4.74 9.82 9.06
N MET A 62 3.77 9.25 8.34
CA MET A 62 3.79 9.28 6.89
C MET A 62 3.75 10.71 6.35
N MET A 63 4.59 11.00 5.36
CA MET A 63 4.64 12.30 4.70
C MET A 63 3.36 12.57 3.90
N CYS A 64 2.99 13.84 3.76
CA CYS A 64 1.78 14.30 3.05
C CYS A 64 2.03 14.89 1.66
N GLN A 65 3.25 14.70 1.12
CA GLN A 65 3.70 15.27 -0.15
C GLN A 65 3.07 14.59 -1.37
#